data_AF-A0A381XW07-F1
#
_entry.id   AF-A0A381XW07-F1
#
_cell.length_a   1.000
_cell.length_b   1.000
_cell.length_c   1.000
_cell.angle_alpha   90.00
_cell.angle_beta   90.00
_cell.angle_gamma   90.00
#
_symmetry.space_group_name_H-M   'P 1'
#
loop_
_entity.id
_entity.type
_entity.pdbx_description
1 polymer ?
#
loop_
_entity_poly.entity_id
_entity_poly.type
_entity_poly.pdbx_seq_one_letter_code
_entity_poly.pdbx_strand_id
1 'polypeptide(L)'
;MRHGSRFLASALMLPLLAIPGEAKSQSYPIAGMIDLHVHAAPDSRAPRSINVLDAARLARTRGMRALLIKNHYTETASQAYLAEDEISGIEVYGGIVLNRTVGGLNPVAVENMTRITGGHGKVVWLPTFDSQHNAPDTDNVPIALGGVLLPEMV
;
A
#
# COMPACT_ATOMS: atom_id res chain seq x y z
N MET A 1 82.69 21.73 -23.80
CA MET A 1 81.84 20.65 -23.25
C MET A 1 80.38 21.09 -23.38
N ARG A 2 79.63 20.48 -24.30
CA ARG A 2 78.26 20.88 -24.67
C ARG A 2 77.28 20.50 -23.56
N HIS A 3 76.59 21.48 -22.97
CA HIS A 3 75.44 21.24 -22.10
C HIS A 3 74.20 21.04 -22.97
N GLY A 4 73.59 19.87 -22.87
CA GLY A 4 72.38 19.48 -23.60
C GLY A 4 71.11 19.97 -22.88
N SER A 5 70.28 20.71 -23.61
CA SER A 5 68.95 21.12 -23.19
C SER A 5 68.02 19.90 -23.18
N ARG A 6 67.55 19.50 -22.00
CA ARG A 6 66.44 18.55 -21.85
C ARG A 6 65.14 19.35 -21.75
N PHE A 7 64.34 19.34 -22.82
CA PHE A 7 62.96 19.80 -22.80
C PHE A 7 62.12 18.79 -22.00
N LEU A 8 61.61 19.20 -20.82
CA LEU A 8 60.50 18.53 -20.17
C LEU A 8 59.21 19.06 -20.78
N ALA A 9 58.55 18.25 -21.61
CA ALA A 9 57.18 18.51 -22.03
C ALA A 9 56.26 18.27 -20.82
N SER A 10 55.76 19.35 -20.22
CA SER A 10 54.69 19.28 -19.22
C SER A 10 53.38 18.98 -19.95
N ALA A 11 52.90 17.74 -19.85
CA ALA A 11 51.56 17.39 -20.28
C ALA A 11 50.56 17.93 -19.24
N LEU A 12 49.92 19.07 -19.54
CA LEU A 12 48.73 19.50 -18.79
C LEU A 12 47.63 18.46 -19.02
N MET A 13 47.36 17.64 -18.01
CA MET A 13 46.15 16.82 -17.97
C MET A 13 44.98 17.74 -17.60
N LEU A 14 44.14 18.08 -18.57
CA LEU A 14 42.87 18.74 -18.30
C LEU A 14 41.98 17.77 -17.50
N PRO A 15 41.38 18.18 -16.36
CA PRO A 15 40.35 17.38 -15.73
C PRO A 15 39.13 17.38 -16.66
N LEU A 16 38.77 16.20 -17.15
CA LEU A 16 37.51 15.99 -17.84
C LEU A 16 36.38 16.24 -16.82
N LEU A 17 35.81 17.44 -16.81
CA LEU A 17 34.57 17.68 -16.09
C LEU A 17 33.51 16.76 -16.69
N ALA A 18 33.17 15.71 -15.97
CA ALA A 18 32.01 14.90 -16.29
C ALA A 18 30.79 15.83 -16.20
N ILE A 19 30.19 16.12 -17.36
CA ILE A 19 28.85 16.71 -17.41
C ILE A 19 27.96 15.68 -16.71
N PRO A 20 27.29 16.02 -15.58
CA PRO A 20 26.32 15.11 -15.01
C PRO A 20 25.27 14.89 -16.10
N GLY A 21 25.23 13.68 -16.66
CA GLY A 21 24.19 13.31 -17.61
C GLY A 21 22.86 13.56 -16.93
N GLU A 22 21.96 14.28 -17.59
CA GLU A 22 20.57 14.38 -17.14
C GLU A 22 20.06 12.96 -16.93
N ALA A 23 19.92 12.58 -15.66
CA ALA A 23 19.22 11.37 -15.30
C ALA A 23 17.80 11.55 -15.82
N LYS A 24 17.46 10.85 -16.91
CA LYS A 24 16.08 10.79 -17.38
C LYS A 24 15.25 10.34 -16.18
N SER A 25 14.36 11.20 -15.70
CA SER A 25 13.36 10.84 -14.71
C SER A 25 12.63 9.62 -15.25
N GLN A 26 12.93 8.45 -14.71
CA GLN A 26 12.28 7.22 -15.11
C GLN A 26 10.89 7.26 -14.48
N SER A 27 9.93 7.84 -15.22
CA SER A 27 8.53 7.82 -14.82
C SER A 27 8.04 6.38 -14.91
N TYR A 28 7.72 5.78 -13.77
CA TYR A 28 7.02 4.51 -13.76
C TYR A 28 5.60 4.72 -14.32
N PRO A 29 5.05 3.80 -15.13
CA PRO A 29 3.67 3.91 -15.60
C PRO A 29 2.62 4.01 -14.49
N ILE A 30 2.99 3.58 -13.27
CA ILE A 30 2.14 3.61 -12.08
C ILE A 30 2.28 4.90 -11.24
N ALA A 31 3.12 5.84 -11.67
CA ALA A 31 3.26 7.10 -10.97
C ALA A 31 1.91 7.83 -10.89
N GLY A 32 1.55 8.33 -9.70
CA GLY A 32 0.27 8.95 -9.41
C GLY A 32 -0.92 7.99 -9.22
N MET A 33 -0.76 6.69 -9.48
CA MET A 33 -1.83 5.70 -9.29
C MET A 33 -2.07 5.40 -7.80
N ILE A 34 -3.26 4.88 -7.53
CA ILE A 34 -3.63 4.30 -6.24
C ILE A 34 -3.92 2.81 -6.43
N ASP A 35 -3.34 1.96 -5.60
CA ASP A 35 -3.78 0.57 -5.47
C ASP A 35 -4.84 0.48 -4.36
N LEU A 36 -6.07 0.11 -4.73
CA LEU A 36 -7.22 0.07 -3.83
C LEU A 36 -7.37 -1.26 -3.07
N HIS A 37 -6.49 -2.24 -3.30
CA HIS A 37 -6.65 -3.58 -2.72
C HIS A 37 -5.29 -4.26 -2.50
N VAL A 38 -4.57 -3.81 -1.49
CA VAL A 38 -3.28 -4.38 -1.10
C VAL A 38 -3.45 -5.35 0.06
N HIS A 39 -3.03 -6.59 -0.15
CA HIS A 39 -2.89 -7.57 0.92
C HIS A 39 -1.45 -7.63 1.41
N ALA A 40 -1.18 -7.18 2.64
CA ALA A 40 0.16 -7.12 3.22
C ALA A 40 0.17 -7.60 4.68
N ALA A 41 1.34 -8.03 5.17
CA ALA A 41 1.53 -8.42 6.56
C ALA A 41 1.54 -7.19 7.51
N PRO A 42 1.13 -7.35 8.77
CA PRO A 42 0.71 -8.59 9.42
C PRO A 42 -0.70 -9.04 9.01
N ASP A 43 -0.87 -10.35 8.88
CA ASP A 43 -2.12 -11.02 8.56
C ASP A 43 -2.11 -12.42 9.22
N SER A 44 -3.25 -12.89 9.71
CA SER A 44 -3.40 -14.25 10.23
C SER A 44 -3.39 -15.30 9.12
N ARG A 45 -3.57 -14.91 7.85
CA ARG A 45 -3.38 -15.79 6.69
C ARG A 45 -1.93 -15.80 6.21
N ALA A 46 -1.33 -16.98 6.21
CA ALA A 46 0.06 -17.22 5.82
C ALA A 46 0.31 -17.27 4.29
N PRO A 47 1.57 -17.05 3.85
CA PRO A 47 2.38 -15.86 4.10
C PRO A 47 2.07 -14.75 3.08
N ARG A 48 2.08 -13.49 3.52
CA ARG A 48 2.07 -12.34 2.61
C ARG A 48 3.46 -12.14 2.03
N SER A 49 3.53 -11.71 0.76
CA SER A 49 4.80 -11.45 0.06
C SER A 49 5.53 -10.21 0.57
N ILE A 50 4.83 -9.33 1.30
CA ILE A 50 5.34 -8.04 1.76
C ILE A 50 4.59 -7.60 3.03
N ASN A 51 5.23 -6.82 3.89
CA ASN A 51 4.56 -6.13 5.01
C ASN A 51 4.09 -4.74 4.59
N VAL A 52 3.18 -4.13 5.37
CA VAL A 52 2.57 -2.84 5.05
C VAL A 52 3.62 -1.72 4.90
N LEU A 53 4.65 -1.69 5.74
CA LEU A 53 5.70 -0.64 5.67
C LEU A 53 6.52 -0.76 4.39
N ASP A 54 6.93 -1.97 4.03
CA ASP A 54 7.70 -2.21 2.81
C ASP A 54 6.87 -1.99 1.55
N ALA A 55 5.57 -2.30 1.60
CA ALA A 55 4.64 -1.99 0.52
C ALA A 55 4.53 -0.46 0.31
N ALA A 56 4.36 0.30 1.39
CA ALA A 56 4.32 1.77 1.33
C ALA A 56 5.64 2.35 0.80
N ARG A 57 6.80 1.87 1.28
CA ARG A 57 8.12 2.28 0.78
C ARG A 57 8.25 2.02 -0.72
N LEU A 58 7.85 0.83 -1.18
CA LEU A 58 7.95 0.44 -2.58
C LEU A 58 7.02 1.25 -3.49
N ALA A 59 5.80 1.50 -3.04
CA ALA A 59 4.85 2.32 -3.77
C ALA A 59 5.35 3.77 -3.88
N ARG A 60 5.88 4.33 -2.79
CA ARG A 60 6.49 5.67 -2.76
C ARG A 60 7.66 5.77 -3.72
N THR A 61 8.60 4.82 -3.70
CA THR A 61 9.78 4.86 -4.61
C THR A 61 9.39 4.71 -6.08
N ARG A 62 8.20 4.18 -6.37
CA ARG A 62 7.63 4.14 -7.72
C ARG A 62 6.70 5.30 -8.06
N GLY A 63 6.61 6.30 -7.18
CA GLY A 63 5.82 7.51 -7.37
C GLY A 63 4.31 7.28 -7.32
N MET A 64 3.83 6.17 -6.76
CA MET A 64 2.39 5.96 -6.53
C MET A 64 1.87 6.98 -5.52
N ARG A 65 0.60 7.36 -5.64
CA ARG A 65 -0.01 8.36 -4.76
C ARG A 65 -0.45 7.75 -3.43
N ALA A 66 -1.07 6.58 -3.48
CA ALA A 66 -1.62 5.94 -2.29
C ALA A 66 -1.70 4.42 -2.39
N LEU A 67 -1.85 3.78 -1.24
CA LEU A 67 -2.25 2.38 -1.10
C LEU A 67 -3.47 2.26 -0.20
N LEU A 68 -4.29 1.23 -0.43
CA LEU A 68 -5.35 0.84 0.48
C LEU A 68 -5.15 -0.61 0.92
N ILE A 69 -4.91 -0.77 2.23
CA ILE A 69 -4.63 -2.05 2.85
C ILE A 69 -5.94 -2.79 3.12
N LYS A 70 -5.94 -4.10 2.84
CA LYS A 70 -7.05 -4.99 3.11
C LYS A 70 -6.62 -6.19 3.93
N ASN A 71 -7.39 -6.47 4.97
CA ASN A 71 -7.32 -7.69 5.75
C ASN A 71 -8.70 -8.37 5.75
N HIS A 72 -8.74 -9.71 5.79
CA HIS A 72 -10.01 -10.45 5.81
C HIS A 72 -10.64 -10.55 7.20
N TYR A 73 -9.88 -10.24 8.26
CA TYR A 73 -10.23 -10.60 9.62
C TYR A 73 -10.32 -9.39 10.56
N THR A 74 -9.57 -8.32 10.28
CA THR A 74 -9.54 -7.10 11.10
C THR A 74 -9.71 -5.86 10.25
N GLU A 75 -10.03 -4.74 10.89
CA GLU A 75 -9.87 -3.43 10.26
C GLU A 75 -8.38 -3.13 10.00
N THR A 76 -8.11 -2.24 9.05
CA THR A 76 -6.74 -1.90 8.61
C THR A 76 -6.45 -0.40 8.59
N ALA A 77 -7.41 0.43 9.02
CA ALA A 77 -7.22 1.86 9.17
C ALA A 77 -6.20 2.18 10.27
N SER A 78 -6.16 1.42 11.37
CA SER A 78 -5.11 1.60 12.40
C SER A 78 -3.71 1.28 11.85
N GLN A 79 -3.58 0.26 11.02
CA GLN A 79 -2.30 -0.09 10.38
C GLN A 79 -1.89 0.97 9.36
N ALA A 80 -2.85 1.50 8.61
CA ALA A 80 -2.64 2.55 7.63
C ALA A 80 -2.15 3.85 8.28
N TYR A 81 -2.77 4.27 9.40
CA TYR A 81 -2.32 5.42 10.19
C TYR A 81 -0.84 5.32 10.56
N LEU A 82 -0.42 4.18 11.12
CA LEU A 82 0.97 3.98 11.52
C LEU A 82 1.94 3.90 10.32
N ALA A 83 1.49 3.33 9.20
CA ALA A 83 2.33 3.19 8.02
C ALA A 83 2.58 4.52 7.31
N GLU A 84 1.58 5.39 7.24
CA GLU A 84 1.72 6.73 6.68
C GLU A 84 2.60 7.63 7.57
N ASP A 85 2.46 7.52 8.90
CA ASP A 85 3.32 8.23 9.86
C ASP A 85 4.80 7.85 9.70
N GLU A 86 5.10 6.56 9.58
CA GLU A 86 6.46 6.07 9.39
C GLU A 86 6.99 6.36 7.97
N ILE A 87 6.15 6.29 6.94
CA ILE A 87 6.53 6.42 5.53
C ILE A 87 5.92 7.69 4.91
N SER A 88 6.52 8.83 5.22
CA SER A 88 6.16 10.10 4.60
C SER A 88 6.29 10.09 3.06
N GLY A 89 5.41 10.86 2.40
CA GLY A 89 5.41 11.05 0.94
C GLY A 89 4.53 10.07 0.16
N ILE A 90 3.70 9.28 0.84
CA ILE A 90 2.64 8.44 0.26
C ILE A 90 1.45 8.40 1.20
N GLU A 91 0.23 8.40 0.67
CA GLU A 91 -0.98 8.22 1.47
C GLU A 91 -1.23 6.72 1.71
N VAL A 92 -1.60 6.33 2.93
CA VAL A 92 -1.98 4.94 3.22
C VAL A 92 -3.37 4.93 3.85
N TYR A 93 -4.26 4.15 3.24
CA TYR A 93 -5.63 3.97 3.69
C TYR A 93 -5.87 2.52 4.09
N GLY A 94 -6.94 2.31 4.84
CA GLY A 94 -7.43 1.00 5.21
C GLY A 94 -8.92 0.86 4.98
N GLY A 95 -9.41 -0.33 5.27
CA GLY A 95 -10.81 -0.65 5.29
C GLY A 95 -11.13 -1.81 6.24
N ILE A 96 -12.37 -2.28 6.15
CA ILE A 96 -12.88 -3.40 6.93
C ILE A 96 -13.68 -4.35 6.03
N VAL A 97 -13.43 -5.65 6.17
CA VAL A 97 -14.21 -6.70 5.51
C VAL A 97 -15.23 -7.23 6.51
N LEU A 98 -16.51 -7.25 6.13
CA LEU A 98 -17.65 -7.64 6.98
C LEU A 98 -17.78 -9.17 7.16
N ASN A 99 -16.66 -9.84 7.41
CA ASN A 99 -16.60 -11.26 7.75
C ASN A 99 -17.01 -11.50 9.23
N ARG A 100 -17.11 -12.76 9.63
CA ARG A 100 -17.56 -13.15 10.98
C ARG A 100 -16.67 -12.66 12.10
N THR A 101 -15.37 -12.49 11.83
CA THR A 101 -14.41 -11.98 12.82
C THR A 101 -14.72 -10.58 13.32
N VAL A 102 -15.48 -9.80 12.55
CA VAL A 102 -15.99 -8.47 12.96
C VAL A 102 -17.51 -8.49 13.22
N GLY A 103 -18.13 -9.68 13.30
CA GLY A 103 -19.56 -9.84 13.55
C GLY A 103 -20.46 -9.89 12.31
N GLY A 104 -19.90 -10.01 11.10
CA GLY A 104 -20.67 -10.02 9.86
C GLY A 104 -21.02 -8.61 9.37
N LEU A 105 -22.26 -8.40 8.90
CA LEU A 105 -22.78 -7.08 8.50
C LEU A 105 -22.93 -6.15 9.72
N ASN A 106 -21.80 -5.69 10.25
CA ASN A 106 -21.70 -4.97 11.51
C ASN A 106 -21.50 -3.46 11.26
N PRO A 107 -22.56 -2.63 11.32
CA PRO A 107 -22.44 -1.19 11.12
C PRO A 107 -21.65 -0.51 12.23
N VAL A 108 -21.66 -1.05 13.46
CA VAL A 108 -20.89 -0.50 14.59
C VAL A 108 -19.38 -0.65 14.34
N ALA A 109 -18.96 -1.77 13.73
CA ALA A 109 -17.56 -1.96 13.35
C ALA A 109 -17.13 -0.98 12.24
N VAL A 110 -18.00 -0.73 11.26
CA VAL A 110 -17.78 0.28 10.20
C VAL A 110 -17.66 1.67 10.82
N GLU A 111 -18.61 2.06 11.66
CA GLU A 111 -18.61 3.38 12.31
C GLU A 111 -17.32 3.60 13.10
N ASN A 112 -16.89 2.64 13.90
CA ASN A 112 -15.65 2.75 14.65
C ASN A 112 -14.42 2.86 13.74
N MET A 113 -14.36 2.09 12.65
CA MET A 113 -13.28 2.22 11.67
C MET A 113 -13.18 3.65 11.10
N THR A 114 -14.32 4.28 10.77
CA THR A 114 -14.33 5.65 10.24
C THR A 114 -13.86 6.70 11.26
N ARG A 115 -13.97 6.40 12.56
CA ARG A 115 -13.59 7.27 13.68
C ARG A 115 -12.12 7.11 14.09
N ILE A 116 -11.39 6.16 13.52
CA ILE A 116 -9.95 6.02 13.76
C ILE A 116 -9.24 7.33 13.39
N THR A 117 -8.35 7.79 14.29
CA THR A 117 -7.57 9.02 14.13
C THR A 117 -6.91 9.09 12.76
N GLY A 118 -6.89 10.28 12.16
CA GLY A 118 -6.34 10.51 10.82
C GLY A 118 -7.30 10.17 9.67
N GLY A 119 -8.43 9.50 9.95
CA GLY A 119 -9.47 9.24 8.95
C GLY A 119 -9.02 8.28 7.85
N HIS A 120 -8.15 7.33 8.17
CA HIS A 120 -7.59 6.37 7.20
C HIS A 120 -8.56 5.27 6.76
N GLY A 121 -9.67 5.07 7.48
CA GLY A 121 -10.72 4.11 7.09
C GLY A 121 -11.55 4.63 5.93
N LYS A 122 -11.39 4.03 4.74
CA LYS A 122 -12.02 4.51 3.49
C LYS A 122 -12.94 3.51 2.80
N VAL A 123 -12.76 2.20 3.03
CA VAL A 123 -13.48 1.17 2.30
C VAL A 123 -14.11 0.14 3.24
N VAL A 124 -15.33 -0.25 2.90
CA VAL A 124 -16.04 -1.39 3.49
C VAL A 124 -16.21 -2.43 2.40
N TRP A 125 -15.76 -3.66 2.64
CA TRP A 125 -16.06 -4.78 1.77
C TRP A 125 -17.14 -5.65 2.40
N LEU A 126 -18.05 -6.12 1.56
CA LEU A 126 -18.98 -7.18 1.92
C LEU A 126 -18.24 -8.47 2.30
N PRO A 127 -18.93 -9.42 2.95
CA PRO A 127 -18.33 -10.69 3.35
C PRO A 127 -17.58 -11.33 2.18
N THR A 128 -16.38 -11.85 2.46
CA THR A 128 -15.57 -12.53 1.45
C THR A 128 -15.56 -14.02 1.74
N PHE A 129 -14.73 -14.48 2.68
CA PHE A 129 -14.56 -15.90 2.96
C PHE A 129 -15.81 -16.47 3.62
N ASP A 130 -16.44 -15.66 4.45
CA ASP A 130 -17.67 -16.03 5.13
C ASP A 130 -18.92 -15.63 4.34
N SER A 131 -18.81 -15.24 3.07
CA SER A 131 -20.01 -14.99 2.27
C SER A 131 -20.80 -16.28 2.06
N GLN A 132 -22.13 -16.18 1.96
CA GLN A 132 -22.98 -17.33 1.66
C GLN A 132 -22.55 -18.08 0.38
N HIS A 133 -21.98 -17.37 -0.61
CA HIS A 133 -21.44 -18.01 -1.81
C HIS A 133 -20.19 -18.86 -1.54
N ASN A 134 -19.25 -18.34 -0.75
CA ASN A 134 -17.97 -19.02 -0.48
C ASN A 134 -18.08 -20.06 0.66
N ALA A 135 -19.08 -19.94 1.53
CA ALA A 135 -19.28 -20.78 2.71
C ALA A 135 -20.75 -21.26 2.86
N PRO A 136 -21.33 -21.92 1.85
CA PRO A 136 -22.76 -22.25 1.84
C PRO A 136 -23.20 -23.22 2.95
N ASP A 137 -22.31 -24.14 3.35
CA ASP A 137 -22.61 -25.24 4.28
C ASP A 137 -22.05 -25.03 5.69
N THR A 138 -21.50 -23.85 5.96
CA THR A 138 -21.01 -23.46 7.28
C THR A 138 -21.73 -22.21 7.75
N ASP A 139 -21.48 -21.79 8.98
CA ASP A 139 -21.97 -20.49 9.40
C ASP A 139 -21.37 -19.39 8.50
N ASN A 140 -22.21 -18.74 7.71
CA ASN A 140 -21.84 -17.67 6.79
C ASN A 140 -22.46 -16.34 7.21
N VAL A 141 -22.19 -15.30 6.43
CA VAL A 141 -22.76 -13.97 6.53
C VAL A 141 -23.54 -13.72 5.24
N PRO A 142 -24.87 -13.94 5.26
CA PRO A 142 -25.72 -13.62 4.12
C PRO A 142 -25.82 -12.10 3.95
N ILE A 143 -26.02 -11.66 2.70
CA ILE A 143 -26.33 -10.25 2.39
C ILE A 143 -27.78 -10.08 1.89
N ALA A 144 -28.43 -11.19 1.56
CA ALA A 144 -29.81 -11.25 1.10
C ALA A 144 -30.45 -12.59 1.49
N LEU A 145 -31.76 -12.60 1.72
CA LEU A 145 -32.57 -13.79 1.95
C LEU A 145 -33.74 -13.80 0.97
N GLY A 146 -33.91 -14.90 0.24
CA GLY A 146 -34.98 -15.02 -0.76
C GLY A 146 -34.93 -13.95 -1.87
N GLY A 147 -33.74 -13.42 -2.19
CA GLY A 147 -33.56 -12.35 -3.17
C GLY A 147 -33.79 -10.93 -2.61
N VAL A 148 -34.07 -10.79 -1.32
CA VAL A 148 -34.27 -9.49 -0.65
C VAL A 148 -33.04 -9.16 0.20
N LEU A 149 -32.50 -7.95 0.04
CA LEU A 149 -31.36 -7.47 0.85
C LEU A 149 -31.73 -7.41 2.34
N LEU A 150 -30.77 -7.73 3.19
CA LEU A 150 -30.94 -7.60 4.64
C LEU A 150 -31.03 -6.11 5.07
N PRO A 151 -31.69 -5.79 6.19
CA PRO A 151 -31.79 -4.41 6.67
C PRO A 151 -30.45 -3.69 6.84
N GLU A 152 -29.39 -4.42 7.16
CA GLU A 152 -28.03 -3.87 7.34
C GLU A 152 -27.37 -3.46 6.01
N MET A 153 -27.99 -3.78 4.87
CA MET A 153 -27.50 -3.47 3.52
C MET A 153 -28.17 -2.24 2.88
N VAL A 154 -29.17 -1.63 3.53
CA VAL A 154 -30.02 -0.54 2.98
C VAL A 154 -30.00 0.73 3.81
#